data_AF-A0A453NFY0-F1
#
_entry.id   AF-A0A453NFY0-F1
#
_cell.length_a   1.000
_cell.length_b   1.000
_cell.length_c   1.000
_cell.angle_alpha   90.00
_cell.angle_beta   90.00
_cell.angle_gamma   90.00
#
_symmetry.space_group_name_H-M   'P 1'
#
loop_
_entity.id
_entity.type
_entity.pdbx_description
1 polymer ?
#
loop_
_entity_poly.entity_id
_entity_poly.type
_entity_poly.pdbx_seq_one_letter_code
_entity_poly.pdbx_strand_id
1 'polypeptide(L)'
;VSSFHLFCVAIPQCRQRKTGLTAACRGSKKNGKCTLRYCKNCIRNRYPLIADEVLKEEAWECPKCRNDCNCSKCKKRRGEEPAGPTVHSVKRPKGNLRRIESTDALKDEIVIPKGTLVTCVAGVEMQPEDVGAAIQFLEFCRSFGEIFQIRKGQSEKIVKDITGDRQLREVSSVVAELHANLLSVMENGNYKPLKYPKHGDTWIRKLSKYITDSTLHAKDFILDCLSHGLSGYKNLSPSHKLDVLNSLCDEALSSEKLRTRIEAREGVARQKIRAATEKEKELKERQNDMAKTMGGEIAGNEEANNIFCQIKEAKEVKQAAMNGMWQYG
;
A
#
# COMPACT_ATOMS: atom_id res chain seq x y z
N VAL A 1 6.24 30.83 -11.64
CA VAL A 1 5.56 31.49 -10.51
C VAL A 1 4.07 31.28 -10.66
N SER A 2 3.47 30.33 -9.92
CA SER A 2 2.04 30.40 -9.58
C SER A 2 1.77 29.44 -8.43
N SER A 3 1.83 29.97 -7.22
CA SER A 3 1.58 29.27 -5.97
C SER A 3 0.07 29.21 -5.72
N PHE A 4 -0.52 28.02 -5.81
CA PHE A 4 -1.87 27.79 -5.28
C PHE A 4 -1.83 27.87 -3.75
N HIS A 5 -2.15 29.05 -3.23
CA HIS A 5 -2.46 29.28 -1.82
C HIS A 5 -3.76 28.56 -1.44
N LEU A 6 -3.66 27.41 -0.77
CA LEU A 6 -4.78 26.86 -0.01
C LEU A 6 -4.77 27.45 1.40
N PHE A 7 -5.50 28.56 1.56
CA PHE A 7 -5.95 29.09 2.85
C PHE A 7 -6.78 28.02 3.59
N CYS A 8 -6.29 27.55 4.74
CA CYS A 8 -7.03 26.65 5.63
C CYS A 8 -7.72 27.45 6.74
N VAL A 9 -8.97 27.85 6.51
CA VAL A 9 -9.86 28.41 7.54
C VAL A 9 -10.76 27.32 8.11
N ALA A 10 -10.87 27.31 9.44
CA ALA A 10 -11.54 26.33 10.29
C ALA A 10 -13.05 26.18 10.04
N ILE A 11 -13.55 24.96 9.78
CA ILE A 11 -14.98 24.60 9.92
C ILE A 11 -15.13 23.17 10.48
N PRO A 12 -16.05 22.89 11.43
CA PRO A 12 -16.34 21.54 11.95
C PRO A 12 -17.20 20.67 11.01
N GLN A 13 -17.23 20.97 9.71
CA GLN A 13 -18.10 20.29 8.75
C GLN A 13 -17.23 19.57 7.72
N CYS A 14 -17.53 18.29 7.52
CA CYS A 14 -16.92 17.46 6.48
C CYS A 14 -17.02 18.18 5.13
N ARG A 15 -15.87 18.50 4.50
CA ARG A 15 -15.80 19.22 3.22
C ARG A 15 -16.07 18.31 2.01
N GLN A 16 -16.26 17.00 2.22
CA GLN A 16 -16.55 16.02 1.17
C GLN A 16 -18.02 15.56 1.21
N ARG A 17 -18.59 15.28 0.02
CA ARG A 17 -20.00 14.90 -0.20
C ARG A 17 -20.46 13.81 0.78
N LYS A 18 -21.67 14.00 1.31
CA LYS A 18 -22.31 13.21 2.39
C LYS A 18 -22.90 11.89 1.88
N THR A 19 -22.09 10.93 1.46
CA THR A 19 -22.58 9.61 1.01
C THR A 19 -22.26 8.45 1.97
N GLY A 20 -21.67 8.72 3.14
CA GLY A 20 -21.27 7.68 4.10
C GLY A 20 -22.00 7.75 5.43
N LEU A 21 -22.21 6.56 6.04
CA LEU A 21 -22.60 6.35 7.44
C LEU A 21 -21.85 7.33 8.37
N THR A 22 -22.62 8.18 9.06
CA THR A 22 -22.09 9.16 10.03
C THR A 22 -22.31 8.66 11.45
N ALA A 23 -21.27 8.69 12.28
CA ALA A 23 -21.38 8.40 13.69
C ALA A 23 -21.78 9.67 14.46
N ALA A 24 -22.88 9.61 15.22
CA ALA A 24 -23.42 10.71 16.00
C ALA A 24 -22.90 10.65 17.44
N CYS A 25 -22.50 11.79 17.97
CA CYS A 25 -22.06 11.90 19.36
C CYS A 25 -23.25 11.72 20.32
N ARG A 26 -23.11 10.85 21.34
CA ARG A 26 -24.10 10.71 22.42
C ARG A 26 -23.80 11.51 23.69
N GLY A 27 -22.61 12.11 23.77
CA GLY A 27 -22.21 12.93 24.92
C GLY A 27 -23.07 14.19 25.13
N SER A 28 -23.05 14.70 26.35
CA SER A 28 -23.77 15.92 26.75
C SER A 28 -22.82 17.12 26.83
N LYS A 29 -23.37 18.33 26.70
CA LYS A 29 -22.69 19.61 26.94
C LYS A 29 -23.45 20.37 28.04
N LYS A 30 -22.84 21.43 28.57
CA LYS A 30 -23.46 22.31 29.59
C LYS A 30 -24.87 22.78 29.24
N ASN A 31 -25.22 22.87 27.95
CA ASN A 31 -26.52 23.34 27.45
C ASN A 31 -27.31 22.25 26.67
N GLY A 32 -27.14 20.96 27.02
CA GLY A 32 -27.92 19.86 26.42
C GLY A 32 -27.12 18.88 25.56
N LYS A 33 -27.82 18.01 24.81
CA LYS A 33 -27.22 16.91 24.03
C LYS A 33 -26.30 17.43 22.91
N CYS A 34 -25.17 16.75 22.69
CA CYS A 34 -24.24 17.11 21.64
C CYS A 34 -24.81 16.79 20.24
N THR A 35 -24.80 17.78 19.35
CA THR A 35 -25.31 17.64 17.97
C THR A 35 -24.24 17.28 16.94
N LEU A 36 -23.00 16.98 17.38
CA LEU A 36 -21.90 16.71 16.46
C LEU A 36 -22.01 15.33 15.82
N ARG A 37 -21.71 15.26 14.52
CA ARG A 37 -21.63 14.02 13.74
C ARG A 37 -20.33 14.00 12.95
N TYR A 38 -19.77 12.81 12.80
CA TYR A 38 -18.53 12.61 12.06
C TYR A 38 -18.72 11.52 11.01
N CYS A 39 -18.16 11.73 9.82
CA CYS A 39 -18.06 10.63 8.84
C CYS A 39 -16.87 9.73 9.19
N LYS A 40 -16.91 8.47 8.72
CA LYS A 40 -15.86 7.48 8.95
C LYS A 40 -14.45 8.00 8.60
N ASN A 41 -14.32 8.70 7.47
CA ASN A 41 -13.03 9.23 7.02
C ASN A 41 -12.51 10.36 7.93
N CYS A 42 -13.38 11.24 8.43
CA CYS A 42 -12.96 12.30 9.35
C CYS A 42 -12.47 11.73 10.69
N ILE A 43 -13.08 10.65 11.18
CA ILE A 43 -12.64 9.94 12.38
C ILE A 43 -11.26 9.31 12.12
N ARG A 44 -11.12 8.51 11.05
CA ARG A 44 -9.85 7.84 10.70
C ARG A 44 -8.69 8.81 10.52
N ASN A 45 -8.91 9.93 9.83
CA ASN A 45 -7.83 10.85 9.51
C ASN A 45 -7.43 11.75 10.70
N ARG A 46 -8.36 12.08 11.60
CA ARG A 46 -8.08 13.00 12.72
C ARG A 46 -7.84 12.29 14.05
N TYR A 47 -8.38 11.08 14.22
CA TYR A 47 -8.38 10.32 15.46
C TYR A 47 -8.13 8.83 15.16
N PRO A 48 -7.00 8.48 14.50
CA PRO A 48 -6.75 7.12 14.01
C PRO A 48 -6.75 6.07 15.13
N LEU A 49 -6.28 6.45 16.32
CA LEU A 49 -6.17 5.56 17.48
C LEU A 49 -7.52 5.07 18.03
N ILE A 50 -8.59 5.84 17.82
CA ILE A 50 -9.92 5.49 18.30
C ILE A 50 -10.86 5.16 17.14
N ALA A 51 -10.36 5.16 15.90
CA ALA A 51 -11.23 5.18 14.72
C ALA A 51 -12.03 3.90 14.53
N ASP A 52 -11.43 2.74 14.83
CA ASP A 52 -12.10 1.45 14.68
C ASP A 52 -12.98 1.09 15.89
N GLU A 53 -12.69 1.65 17.07
CA GLU A 53 -13.53 1.54 18.28
C GLU A 53 -14.81 2.38 18.12
N VAL A 54 -14.65 3.64 17.69
CA VAL A 54 -15.74 4.59 17.45
C VAL A 54 -16.77 4.11 16.44
N LEU A 55 -16.35 3.30 15.46
CA LEU A 55 -17.24 2.78 14.43
C LEU A 55 -17.99 1.52 14.84
N LYS A 56 -17.60 0.89 15.96
CA LYS A 56 -18.23 -0.33 16.51
C LYS A 56 -19.09 -0.04 17.74
N GLU A 57 -18.77 1.01 18.49
CA GLU A 57 -19.44 1.40 19.73
C GLU A 57 -20.74 2.20 19.47
N GLU A 58 -21.87 1.73 20.00
CA GLU A 58 -23.13 2.47 19.96
C GLU A 58 -23.16 3.68 20.93
N ALA A 59 -22.22 3.76 21.88
CA ALA A 59 -22.17 4.74 22.98
C ALA A 59 -21.08 5.82 22.84
N TRP A 60 -20.60 6.11 21.62
CA TRP A 60 -19.46 7.02 21.43
C TRP A 60 -19.73 8.50 21.76
N GLU A 61 -18.79 9.11 22.49
CA GLU A 61 -18.67 10.56 22.70
C GLU A 61 -17.58 11.22 21.86
N CYS A 62 -17.92 12.30 21.16
CA CYS A 62 -16.97 12.98 20.29
C CYS A 62 -15.78 13.60 21.06
N PRO A 63 -14.66 13.83 20.36
CA PRO A 63 -13.48 14.44 20.97
C PRO A 63 -13.69 15.82 21.61
N LYS A 64 -14.76 16.52 21.19
CA LYS A 64 -15.13 17.79 21.82
C LYS A 64 -15.81 17.59 23.19
N CYS A 65 -16.57 16.52 23.37
CA CYS A 65 -17.18 16.15 24.66
C CYS A 65 -16.13 15.58 25.62
N ARG A 66 -15.17 14.81 25.10
CA ARG A 66 -14.02 14.27 25.84
C ARG A 66 -12.90 15.27 26.12
N ASN A 67 -13.06 16.53 25.70
CA ASN A 67 -12.05 17.60 25.79
C ASN A 67 -10.70 17.36 25.08
N ASP A 68 -10.55 16.31 24.28
CA ASP A 68 -9.33 15.93 23.54
C ASP A 68 -9.35 16.39 22.07
N CYS A 69 -10.34 17.21 21.66
CA CYS A 69 -10.46 17.71 20.29
C CYS A 69 -9.18 18.44 19.83
N ASN A 70 -8.65 18.03 18.67
CA ASN A 70 -7.38 18.51 18.12
C ASN A 70 -7.48 19.81 17.29
N CYS A 71 -8.66 20.39 17.15
CA CYS A 71 -8.80 21.60 16.34
C CYS A 71 -8.15 22.81 17.00
N SER A 72 -7.62 23.73 16.19
CA SER A 72 -6.94 24.94 16.64
C SER A 72 -7.74 25.76 17.66
N LYS A 73 -9.07 25.88 17.48
CA LYS A 73 -9.96 26.58 18.42
C LYS A 73 -10.05 25.90 19.80
N CYS A 74 -10.10 24.56 19.84
CA CYS A 74 -10.17 23.82 21.12
C CYS A 74 -8.80 23.79 21.80
N LYS A 75 -7.71 23.63 21.03
CA LYS A 75 -6.33 23.74 21.54
C LYS A 75 -6.04 25.10 22.17
N LYS A 76 -6.34 26.20 21.46
CA LYS A 76 -6.17 27.57 22.01
C LYS A 76 -6.98 27.79 23.29
N ARG A 77 -8.20 27.24 23.37
CA ARG A 77 -9.03 27.30 24.59
C ARG A 77 -8.40 26.55 25.77
N ARG A 78 -7.63 25.49 25.49
CA ARG A 78 -6.86 24.73 26.50
C ARG A 78 -5.46 25.29 26.75
N GLY A 79 -5.06 26.39 26.09
CA GLY A 79 -3.71 26.94 26.18
C GLY A 79 -2.63 26.14 25.43
N GLU A 80 -3.02 25.22 24.55
CA GLU A 80 -2.10 24.42 23.75
C GLU A 80 -1.78 25.09 22.40
N GLU A 81 -0.56 24.89 21.90
CA GLU A 81 -0.21 25.31 20.53
C GLU A 81 -1.04 24.55 19.48
N PRO A 82 -1.59 25.25 18.46
CA PRO A 82 -2.34 24.61 17.38
C PRO A 82 -1.51 23.52 16.69
N ALA A 83 -2.10 22.34 16.47
CA ALA A 83 -1.49 21.38 15.56
C ALA A 83 -1.45 22.01 14.16
N GLY A 84 -0.25 22.11 13.58
CA GLY A 84 -0.06 22.51 12.19
C GLY A 84 -0.77 21.54 11.22
N PRO A 85 -0.73 21.81 9.91
CA PRO A 85 -1.31 20.92 8.91
C PRO A 85 -0.75 19.50 9.06
N THR A 86 -1.58 18.54 9.46
CA THR A 86 -1.21 17.12 9.40
C THR A 86 -1.40 16.66 7.96
N VAL A 87 -0.37 16.90 7.15
CA VAL A 87 -0.08 16.15 5.92
C VAL A 87 0.94 15.08 6.29
N HIS A 88 0.83 13.92 5.65
CA HIS A 88 1.52 12.68 5.99
C HIS A 88 2.97 12.86 6.47
N SER A 89 3.29 12.10 7.53
CA SER A 89 4.62 11.88 8.11
C SER A 89 5.08 12.95 9.09
N VAL A 90 5.17 12.61 10.39
CA VAL A 90 6.41 12.83 11.15
C VAL A 90 6.59 11.74 12.21
N LYS A 91 7.83 11.23 12.22
CA LYS A 91 8.52 10.41 13.21
C LYS A 91 8.22 10.83 14.66
N ARG A 92 8.23 9.83 15.55
CA ARG A 92 8.11 9.95 17.01
C ARG A 92 9.15 10.95 17.56
N PRO A 93 8.75 12.02 18.26
CA PRO A 93 9.65 12.74 19.14
C PRO A 93 9.81 11.94 20.43
N LYS A 94 11.05 11.58 20.77
CA LYS A 94 11.43 11.23 22.15
C LYS A 94 11.35 12.51 22.97
N GLY A 95 10.37 12.61 23.87
CA GLY A 95 10.19 13.77 24.75
C GLY A 95 9.68 13.34 26.12
N ASN A 96 10.47 13.59 27.15
CA ASN A 96 10.20 13.26 28.55
C ASN A 96 8.86 13.85 29.01
N LEU A 97 7.92 12.97 29.37
CA LEU A 97 6.67 13.38 30.00
C LEU A 97 6.94 13.63 31.50
N ARG A 98 6.92 14.89 31.91
CA ARG A 98 6.90 15.26 33.33
C ARG A 98 5.62 14.70 33.96
N ARG A 99 5.82 13.98 35.07
CA ARG A 99 4.82 13.38 35.94
C ARG A 99 3.81 14.44 36.39
N ILE A 100 2.53 14.28 36.01
CA ILE A 100 1.42 14.86 36.74
C ILE A 100 0.93 13.75 37.66
N GLU A 101 1.14 13.95 38.97
CA GLU A 101 0.58 13.09 40.00
C GLU A 101 -0.93 13.35 40.06
N SER A 102 -1.72 12.32 39.80
CA SER A 102 -3.12 12.24 40.23
C SER A 102 -3.36 10.80 40.68
N THR A 103 -3.68 10.68 41.95
CA THR A 103 -3.98 9.46 42.68
C THR A 103 -5.33 8.87 42.27
N ASP A 104 -5.38 7.54 42.36
CA ASP A 104 -6.54 6.64 42.50
C ASP A 104 -7.61 6.57 41.40
N ALA A 105 -7.49 5.56 40.53
CA ALA A 105 -8.37 4.38 40.50
C ALA A 105 -8.18 3.56 39.21
N LEU A 106 -8.26 2.23 39.35
CA LEU A 106 -8.24 1.16 38.32
C LEU A 106 -6.86 0.76 37.76
N LYS A 107 -6.18 -0.12 38.51
CA LYS A 107 -5.13 -1.01 38.00
C LYS A 107 -5.77 -2.25 37.39
N ASP A 108 -6.30 -2.12 36.18
CA ASP A 108 -6.22 -3.23 35.23
C ASP A 108 -5.13 -2.84 34.24
N GLU A 109 -3.91 -3.31 34.48
CA GLU A 109 -2.86 -3.23 33.47
C GLU A 109 -3.36 -4.00 32.25
N ILE A 110 -3.80 -3.28 31.23
CA ILE A 110 -3.95 -3.85 29.89
C ILE A 110 -2.54 -4.31 29.51
N VAL A 111 -2.26 -5.60 29.70
CA VAL A 111 -1.04 -6.22 29.21
C VAL A 111 -1.14 -6.19 27.69
N ILE A 112 -0.58 -5.14 27.08
CA ILE A 112 -0.38 -5.09 25.64
C ILE A 112 0.51 -6.30 25.33
N PRO A 113 0.07 -7.24 24.47
CA PRO A 113 0.89 -8.38 24.10
C PRO A 113 2.23 -7.85 23.61
N LYS A 114 3.33 -8.23 24.29
CA LYS A 114 4.66 -7.92 23.78
C LYS A 114 4.80 -8.67 22.46
N GLY A 115 4.81 -7.93 21.35
CA GLY A 115 4.99 -8.50 20.02
C GLY A 115 6.28 -9.30 20.00
N THR A 116 6.23 -10.52 19.47
CA THR A 116 7.44 -11.29 19.19
C THR A 116 8.17 -10.61 18.04
N LEU A 117 9.46 -10.35 18.23
CA LEU A 117 10.28 -9.77 17.18
C LEU A 117 10.31 -10.74 16.00
N VAL A 118 9.85 -10.30 14.83
CA VAL A 118 10.00 -11.08 13.61
C VAL A 118 11.46 -10.96 13.20
N THR A 119 12.19 -12.07 13.24
CA THR A 119 13.61 -12.13 12.85
C THR A 119 13.84 -13.05 11.66
N CYS A 120 12.80 -13.72 11.16
CA CYS A 120 12.89 -14.65 10.04
C CYS A 120 11.97 -14.21 8.91
N VAL A 121 12.53 -14.01 7.71
CA VAL A 121 11.79 -13.68 6.49
C VAL A 121 12.26 -14.62 5.38
N ALA A 122 11.32 -15.20 4.64
CA ALA A 122 11.60 -16.17 3.57
C ALA A 122 12.44 -17.40 4.02
N GLY A 123 12.49 -17.71 5.32
CA GLY A 123 13.33 -18.78 5.87
C GLY A 123 14.80 -18.39 6.07
N VAL A 124 15.09 -17.10 6.20
CA VAL A 124 16.41 -16.54 6.52
C VAL A 124 16.31 -15.76 7.82
N GLU A 125 17.22 -16.02 8.76
CA GLU A 125 17.38 -15.19 9.95
C GLU A 125 18.06 -13.87 9.58
N MET A 126 17.51 -12.77 10.05
CA MET A 126 17.91 -11.41 9.67
C MET A 126 18.00 -10.53 10.92
N GLN A 127 18.78 -9.46 10.81
CA GLN A 127 18.78 -8.42 11.84
C GLN A 127 17.41 -7.73 11.88
N PRO A 128 16.87 -7.39 13.06
CA PRO A 128 15.55 -6.79 13.21
C PRO A 128 15.33 -5.53 12.35
N GLU A 129 16.40 -4.78 12.08
CA GLU A 129 16.39 -3.57 11.27
C GLU A 129 16.16 -3.86 9.78
N ASP A 130 16.59 -5.03 9.29
CA ASP A 130 16.52 -5.42 7.88
C ASP A 130 15.18 -6.09 7.51
N VAL A 131 14.46 -6.61 8.51
CA VAL A 131 13.20 -7.33 8.32
C VAL A 131 12.16 -6.46 7.61
N GLY A 132 12.06 -5.19 7.99
CA GLY A 132 11.14 -4.24 7.35
C GLY A 132 11.47 -4.04 5.87
N ALA A 133 12.75 -3.86 5.55
CA ALA A 133 13.22 -3.66 4.18
C ALA A 133 13.00 -4.92 3.32
N ALA A 134 13.22 -6.11 3.88
CA ALA A 134 12.96 -7.38 3.20
C ALA A 134 11.46 -7.59 2.93
N ILE A 135 10.59 -7.30 3.91
CA ILE A 135 9.13 -7.41 3.74
C ILE A 135 8.63 -6.41 2.68
N GLN A 136 9.12 -5.17 2.71
CA GLN A 136 8.78 -4.16 1.70
C GLN A 136 9.10 -4.67 0.29
N PHE A 137 10.31 -5.19 0.11
CA PHE A 137 10.73 -5.75 -1.17
C PHE A 137 9.86 -6.95 -1.61
N LEU A 138 9.54 -7.86 -0.69
CA LEU A 138 8.67 -9.00 -0.99
C LEU A 138 7.26 -8.57 -1.38
N GLU A 139 6.68 -7.56 -0.72
CA GLU A 139 5.37 -7.04 -1.08
C GLU A 139 5.39 -6.37 -2.45
N PHE A 140 6.46 -5.60 -2.77
CA PHE A 140 6.66 -5.07 -4.12
C PHE A 140 6.67 -6.20 -5.16
N CYS A 141 7.40 -7.29 -4.91
CA CYS A 141 7.46 -8.42 -5.83
C CYS A 141 6.10 -9.13 -5.96
N ARG A 142 5.35 -9.22 -4.87
CA ARG A 142 4.00 -9.82 -4.86
C ARG A 142 3.04 -8.99 -5.70
N SER A 143 3.14 -7.67 -5.61
CA SER A 143 2.21 -6.76 -6.30
C SER A 143 2.59 -6.50 -7.75
N PHE A 144 3.88 -6.33 -8.04
CA PHE A 144 4.36 -5.91 -9.36
C PHE A 144 5.16 -6.99 -10.09
N GLY A 145 5.21 -8.21 -9.55
CA GLY A 145 6.02 -9.30 -10.08
C GLY A 145 5.78 -9.59 -11.56
N GLU A 146 4.53 -9.54 -12.04
CA GLU A 146 4.23 -9.75 -13.45
C GLU A 146 4.83 -8.69 -14.37
N ILE A 147 4.87 -7.43 -13.93
CA ILE A 147 5.43 -6.31 -14.71
C ILE A 147 6.95 -6.48 -14.86
N PHE A 148 7.60 -6.91 -13.78
CA PHE A 148 9.05 -7.11 -13.72
C PHE A 148 9.50 -8.54 -14.05
N GLN A 149 8.56 -9.40 -14.48
CA GLN A 149 8.76 -10.84 -14.75
C GLN A 149 9.39 -11.63 -13.61
N ILE A 150 9.03 -11.30 -12.38
CA ILE A 150 9.43 -12.02 -11.16
C ILE A 150 8.56 -13.27 -11.03
N ARG A 151 9.19 -14.43 -11.18
CA ARG A 151 8.54 -15.74 -11.03
C ARG A 151 8.35 -16.07 -9.54
N LYS A 152 7.36 -16.92 -9.27
CA LYS A 152 7.11 -17.46 -7.92
C LYS A 152 8.40 -18.06 -7.33
N GLY A 153 8.74 -17.68 -6.09
CA GLY A 153 9.94 -18.16 -5.40
C GLY A 153 11.21 -17.35 -5.69
N GLN A 154 11.22 -16.49 -6.72
CA GLN A 154 12.42 -15.71 -7.06
C GLN A 154 12.70 -14.61 -6.06
N SER A 155 11.67 -13.91 -5.56
CA SER A 155 11.85 -12.82 -4.60
C SER A 155 12.37 -13.34 -3.26
N GLU A 156 11.89 -14.50 -2.80
CA GLU A 156 12.41 -15.20 -1.63
C GLU A 156 13.87 -15.63 -1.81
N LYS A 157 14.22 -16.10 -3.02
CA LYS A 157 15.61 -16.43 -3.36
C LYS A 157 16.50 -15.18 -3.38
N ILE A 158 16.01 -14.05 -3.89
CA ILE A 158 16.75 -12.78 -3.90
C ILE A 158 17.03 -12.32 -2.47
N VAL A 159 16.02 -12.35 -1.58
CA VAL A 159 16.22 -12.02 -0.16
C VAL A 159 17.27 -12.94 0.45
N LYS A 160 17.20 -14.26 0.20
CA LYS A 160 18.23 -15.23 0.62
C LYS A 160 19.63 -14.91 0.10
N ASP A 161 19.76 -14.56 -1.17
CA ASP A 161 21.05 -14.30 -1.80
C ASP A 161 21.66 -12.96 -1.35
N ILE A 162 20.83 -11.97 -0.97
CA ILE A 162 21.27 -10.65 -0.49
C ILE A 162 21.65 -10.69 1.00
N THR A 163 20.90 -11.46 1.80
CA THR A 163 20.99 -11.42 3.27
C THR A 163 21.59 -12.66 3.90
N GLY A 164 21.68 -13.77 3.16
CA GLY A 164 22.32 -14.97 3.64
C GLY A 164 23.83 -14.78 3.82
N ASP A 165 24.38 -15.46 4.82
CA ASP A 165 25.81 -15.43 5.20
C ASP A 165 26.75 -16.09 4.17
N ARG A 166 26.22 -16.48 3.00
CA ARG A 166 27.03 -17.03 1.92
C ARG A 166 27.77 -15.87 1.27
N GLN A 167 29.07 -15.74 1.58
CA GLN A 167 30.00 -15.01 0.73
C GLN A 167 30.07 -15.67 -0.65
N LEU A 168 29.09 -15.39 -1.50
CA LEU A 168 29.09 -15.87 -2.86
C LEU A 168 30.26 -15.22 -3.59
N ARG A 169 31.07 -16.05 -4.27
CA ARG A 169 32.15 -15.56 -5.15
C ARG A 169 31.60 -14.63 -6.24
N GLU A 170 30.32 -14.73 -6.57
CA GLU A 170 29.63 -13.95 -7.60
C GLU A 170 28.24 -13.52 -7.13
N VAL A 171 27.76 -12.37 -7.61
CA VAL A 171 26.37 -11.97 -7.39
C VAL A 171 25.46 -12.95 -8.13
N SER A 172 24.47 -13.50 -7.43
CA SER A 172 23.50 -14.45 -8.01
C SER A 172 22.85 -13.86 -9.26
N SER A 173 22.71 -14.68 -10.30
CA SER A 173 22.11 -14.23 -11.58
C SER A 173 20.71 -13.67 -11.39
N VAL A 174 19.95 -14.17 -10.41
CA VAL A 174 18.58 -13.73 -10.12
C VAL A 174 18.57 -12.30 -9.54
N VAL A 175 19.58 -11.96 -8.73
CA VAL A 175 19.75 -10.61 -8.18
C VAL A 175 20.14 -9.63 -9.29
N ALA A 176 21.10 -10.02 -10.14
CA ALA A 176 21.55 -9.19 -11.26
C ALA A 176 20.43 -8.97 -12.29
N GLU A 177 19.69 -10.03 -12.63
CA GLU A 177 18.53 -9.96 -13.53
C GLU A 177 17.47 -8.99 -12.99
N LEU A 178 17.16 -9.03 -11.69
CA LEU A 178 16.17 -8.11 -11.14
C LEU A 178 16.60 -6.63 -11.24
N HIS A 179 17.84 -6.30 -10.87
CA HIS A 179 18.35 -4.92 -11.00
C HIS A 179 18.32 -4.45 -12.46
N ALA A 180 18.69 -5.33 -13.39
CA ALA A 180 18.61 -5.04 -14.82
C ALA A 180 17.17 -4.81 -15.29
N ASN A 181 16.21 -5.60 -14.80
CA ASN A 181 14.79 -5.48 -15.16
C ASN A 181 14.21 -4.16 -14.65
N LEU A 182 14.51 -3.79 -13.40
CA LEU A 182 14.13 -2.50 -12.82
C LEU A 182 14.66 -1.35 -13.66
N LEU A 183 15.97 -1.35 -13.97
CA LEU A 183 16.60 -0.33 -14.83
C LEU A 183 15.95 -0.26 -16.22
N SER A 184 15.73 -1.41 -16.87
CA SER A 184 15.10 -1.43 -18.20
C SER A 184 13.71 -0.82 -18.18
N VAL A 185 12.91 -1.11 -17.16
CA VAL A 185 11.55 -0.54 -17.02
C VAL A 185 11.62 0.96 -16.76
N MET A 186 12.54 1.43 -15.93
CA MET A 186 12.73 2.85 -15.67
C MET A 186 13.18 3.61 -16.93
N GLU A 187 14.15 3.07 -17.68
CA GLU A 187 14.66 3.71 -18.90
C GLU A 187 13.65 3.65 -20.05
N ASN A 188 13.01 2.50 -20.29
CA ASN A 188 12.27 2.24 -21.51
C ASN A 188 10.75 2.15 -21.32
N GLY A 189 10.24 2.16 -20.08
CA GLY A 189 8.83 1.90 -19.77
C GLY A 189 8.40 0.45 -19.99
N ASN A 190 9.32 -0.39 -20.49
CA ASN A 190 9.08 -1.78 -20.77
C ASN A 190 10.26 -2.63 -20.35
N TYR A 191 9.93 -3.84 -19.93
CA TYR A 191 10.90 -4.90 -19.77
C TYR A 191 11.53 -5.20 -21.12
N LYS A 192 12.84 -5.07 -21.20
CA LYS A 192 13.65 -5.62 -22.28
C LYS A 192 14.62 -6.58 -21.62
N PRO A 193 14.55 -7.90 -21.90
CA PRO A 193 15.52 -8.83 -21.35
C PRO A 193 16.88 -8.44 -21.89
N LEU A 194 17.71 -7.85 -21.04
CA LEU A 194 19.11 -7.73 -21.33
C LEU A 194 19.67 -9.14 -21.21
N LYS A 195 20.14 -9.72 -22.34
CA LYS A 195 20.96 -10.94 -22.34
C LYS A 195 22.25 -10.58 -21.62
N TYR A 196 22.23 -10.60 -20.29
CA TYR A 196 23.38 -10.21 -19.50
C TYR A 196 24.41 -11.34 -19.51
N PRO A 197 25.70 -11.04 -19.78
CA PRO A 197 26.74 -11.97 -19.43
C PRO A 197 26.69 -12.16 -17.92
N LYS A 198 26.58 -13.41 -17.48
CA LYS A 198 26.61 -13.83 -16.06
C LYS A 198 27.85 -13.31 -15.30
N HIS A 199 28.84 -12.79 -16.03
CA HIS A 199 30.07 -12.21 -15.54
C HIS A 199 30.29 -10.84 -16.21
N GLY A 200 29.98 -9.74 -15.50
CA GLY A 200 30.28 -8.39 -15.99
C GLY A 200 29.71 -7.29 -15.10
N ASP A 201 30.54 -6.27 -14.85
CA ASP A 201 30.19 -5.06 -14.08
C ASP A 201 29.13 -4.17 -14.76
N THR A 202 28.77 -4.46 -16.01
CA THR A 202 28.01 -3.56 -16.88
C THR A 202 26.66 -3.14 -16.28
N TRP A 203 25.94 -4.04 -15.59
CA TRP A 203 24.66 -3.68 -14.95
C TRP A 203 24.87 -2.78 -13.73
N ILE A 204 25.91 -3.01 -12.93
CA ILE A 204 26.22 -2.17 -11.76
C ILE A 204 26.72 -0.80 -12.20
N ARG A 205 27.53 -0.73 -13.25
CA ARG A 205 27.99 0.57 -13.77
C ARG A 205 26.83 1.39 -14.33
N LYS A 206 25.90 0.75 -15.05
CA LYS A 206 24.65 1.40 -15.48
C LYS A 206 23.80 1.83 -14.29
N LEU A 207 23.67 0.96 -13.29
CA LEU A 207 22.94 1.27 -12.07
C LEU A 207 23.54 2.46 -11.34
N SER A 208 24.85 2.45 -11.09
CA SER A 208 25.60 3.52 -10.45
C SER A 208 25.39 4.84 -11.18
N LYS A 209 25.57 4.84 -12.52
CA LYS A 209 25.33 6.02 -13.35
C LYS A 209 23.88 6.50 -13.22
N TYR A 210 22.91 5.59 -13.30
CA TYR A 210 21.50 5.94 -13.18
C TYR A 210 21.19 6.57 -11.83
N ILE A 211 21.65 5.98 -10.72
CA ILE A 211 21.43 6.52 -9.38
C ILE A 211 22.06 7.92 -9.27
N THR A 212 23.29 8.11 -9.76
CA THR A 212 23.97 9.40 -9.78
C THR A 212 23.24 10.46 -10.60
N ASP A 213 22.70 10.09 -11.76
CA ASP A 213 21.99 11.00 -12.67
C ASP A 213 20.54 11.28 -12.21
N SER A 214 19.98 10.41 -11.38
CA SER A 214 18.61 10.48 -10.85
C SER A 214 18.50 11.27 -9.54
N THR A 215 17.28 11.61 -9.12
CA THR A 215 17.00 12.20 -7.80
C THR A 215 16.99 11.17 -6.66
N LEU A 216 17.48 9.95 -6.90
CA LEU A 216 17.55 8.91 -5.88
C LEU A 216 18.47 9.36 -4.74
N HIS A 217 17.92 9.52 -3.54
CA HIS A 217 18.68 9.82 -2.33
C HIS A 217 19.42 8.57 -1.83
N ALA A 218 20.39 8.07 -2.61
CA ALA A 218 21.33 7.08 -2.12
C ALA A 218 22.37 7.75 -1.21
N LYS A 219 22.83 7.01 -0.18
CA LYS A 219 23.93 7.47 0.67
C LYS A 219 25.22 7.56 -0.18
N ASP A 220 26.04 8.59 0.01
CA ASP A 220 27.30 8.78 -0.74
C ASP A 220 28.21 7.55 -0.71
N PHE A 221 28.27 6.85 0.43
CA PHE A 221 29.01 5.58 0.57
C PHE A 221 28.49 4.46 -0.35
N ILE A 222 27.17 4.37 -0.54
CA ILE A 222 26.57 3.37 -1.44
C ILE A 222 26.96 3.69 -2.89
N LEU A 223 26.86 4.96 -3.28
CA LEU A 223 27.27 5.42 -4.61
C LEU A 223 28.74 5.13 -4.89
N ASP A 224 29.62 5.42 -3.92
CA ASP A 224 31.03 5.08 -3.99
C ASP A 224 31.25 3.58 -4.19
N CYS A 225 30.60 2.72 -3.39
CA CYS A 225 30.67 1.27 -3.56
C CYS A 225 30.19 0.81 -4.96
N LEU A 226 29.07 1.36 -5.46
CA LEU A 226 28.56 0.98 -6.78
C LEU A 226 29.47 1.43 -7.93
N SER A 227 30.20 2.53 -7.77
CA SER A 227 31.15 3.02 -8.79
C SER A 227 32.30 2.03 -9.04
N HIS A 228 32.64 1.23 -8.02
CA HIS A 228 33.64 0.17 -8.08
C HIS A 228 33.13 -1.13 -8.75
N GLY A 229 31.88 -1.17 -9.22
CA GLY A 229 31.32 -2.33 -9.94
C GLY A 229 30.95 -3.50 -9.02
N LEU A 230 31.11 -4.74 -9.49
CA LEU A 230 30.72 -5.95 -8.74
C LEU A 230 31.48 -6.09 -7.42
N SER A 231 32.74 -5.68 -7.36
CA SER A 231 33.54 -5.77 -6.13
C SER A 231 32.96 -4.87 -5.03
N GLY A 232 32.64 -3.61 -5.35
CA GLY A 232 32.05 -2.70 -4.39
C GLY A 232 30.62 -3.07 -4.00
N TYR A 233 29.80 -3.57 -4.94
CA TYR A 233 28.48 -4.09 -4.59
C TYR A 233 28.55 -5.29 -3.63
N LYS A 234 29.53 -6.19 -3.79
CA LYS A 234 29.72 -7.32 -2.86
C LYS A 234 30.00 -6.84 -1.44
N ASN A 235 30.78 -5.77 -1.30
CA ASN A 235 31.18 -5.18 -0.02
C ASN A 235 30.05 -4.44 0.71
N LEU A 236 28.91 -4.18 0.05
CA LEU A 236 27.74 -3.63 0.72
C LEU A 236 27.17 -4.64 1.75
N SER A 237 26.84 -4.14 2.94
CA SER A 237 26.11 -4.93 3.94
C SER A 237 24.72 -5.33 3.41
N PRO A 238 24.10 -6.40 3.95
CA PRO A 238 22.73 -6.79 3.61
C PRO A 238 21.74 -5.63 3.65
N SER A 239 21.79 -4.81 4.70
CA SER A 239 20.96 -3.61 4.85
C SER A 239 21.12 -2.65 3.68
N HIS A 240 22.36 -2.35 3.28
CA HIS A 240 22.63 -1.44 2.17
C HIS A 240 22.19 -2.01 0.81
N LYS A 241 22.31 -3.32 0.61
CA LYS A 241 21.82 -3.98 -0.61
C LYS A 241 20.28 -3.94 -0.69
N LEU A 242 19.59 -4.13 0.43
CA LEU A 242 18.13 -3.97 0.52
C LEU A 242 17.71 -2.50 0.33
N ASP A 243 18.44 -1.54 0.90
CA ASP A 243 18.21 -0.10 0.70
C ASP A 243 18.28 0.27 -0.79
N VAL A 244 19.32 -0.18 -1.49
CA VAL A 244 19.46 0.02 -2.95
C VAL A 244 18.26 -0.58 -3.69
N LEU A 245 17.88 -1.81 -3.34
CA LEU A 245 16.81 -2.51 -4.03
C LEU A 245 15.44 -1.83 -3.84
N ASN A 246 15.10 -1.46 -2.61
CA ASN A 246 13.84 -0.75 -2.31
C ASN A 246 13.81 0.64 -2.96
N SER A 247 14.95 1.34 -2.99
CA SER A 247 15.05 2.64 -3.67
C SER A 247 14.75 2.50 -5.16
N LEU A 248 15.26 1.45 -5.81
CA LEU A 248 14.96 1.18 -7.22
C LEU A 248 13.52 0.76 -7.45
N CYS A 249 12.91 0.02 -6.52
CA CYS A 249 11.49 -0.30 -6.56
C CYS A 249 10.64 0.98 -6.50
N ASP A 250 10.92 1.86 -5.55
CA ASP A 250 10.19 3.13 -5.35
C ASP A 250 10.35 4.07 -6.57
N GLU A 251 11.55 4.16 -7.12
CA GLU A 251 11.82 4.93 -8.34
C GLU A 251 11.11 4.33 -9.56
N ALA A 252 11.13 3.00 -9.69
CA ALA A 252 10.40 2.33 -10.77
C ALA A 252 8.89 2.62 -10.70
N LEU A 253 8.29 2.62 -9.50
CA LEU A 253 6.89 3.01 -9.29
C LEU A 253 6.64 4.49 -9.57
N SER A 254 7.63 5.35 -9.34
CA SER A 254 7.56 6.79 -9.63
C SER A 254 7.75 7.11 -11.12
N SER A 255 8.24 6.16 -11.93
CA SER A 255 8.41 6.33 -13.37
C SER A 255 7.08 6.61 -14.07
N GLU A 256 7.01 7.75 -14.77
CA GLU A 256 5.84 8.14 -15.56
C GLU A 256 5.46 7.07 -16.60
N LYS A 257 6.47 6.42 -17.19
CA LYS A 257 6.26 5.35 -18.18
C LYS A 257 5.59 4.13 -17.55
N LEU A 258 6.00 3.75 -16.34
CA LEU A 258 5.37 2.66 -15.61
C LEU A 258 3.95 3.03 -15.17
N ARG A 259 3.76 4.24 -14.63
CA ARG A 259 2.43 4.74 -14.23
C ARG A 259 1.44 4.69 -15.39
N THR A 260 1.84 5.18 -16.57
CA THR A 260 1.01 5.15 -17.79
C THR A 260 0.65 3.72 -18.19
N ARG A 261 1.60 2.79 -18.06
CA ARG A 261 1.35 1.38 -18.36
C ARG A 261 0.39 0.72 -17.36
N ILE A 262 0.53 1.02 -16.07
CA ILE A 262 -0.38 0.54 -15.03
C ILE A 262 -1.80 1.06 -15.31
N GLU A 263 -1.93 2.37 -15.56
CA GLU A 263 -3.22 3.00 -15.89
C GLU A 263 -3.87 2.39 -17.15
N ALA A 264 -3.08 2.14 -18.20
CA ALA A 264 -3.57 1.48 -19.42
C ALA A 264 -4.08 0.05 -19.13
N ARG A 265 -3.33 -0.72 -18.32
CA ARG A 265 -3.71 -2.08 -17.93
C ARG A 265 -4.99 -2.09 -17.08
N GLU A 266 -5.10 -1.17 -16.13
CA GLU A 266 -6.33 -0.99 -15.35
C GLU A 266 -7.52 -0.60 -16.24
N GLY A 267 -7.31 0.26 -17.24
CA GLY A 267 -8.33 0.64 -18.21
C GLY A 267 -8.91 -0.57 -18.95
N VAL A 268 -8.03 -1.46 -19.44
CA VAL A 268 -8.41 -2.72 -20.09
C VAL A 268 -9.16 -3.64 -19.12
N ALA A 269 -8.69 -3.78 -17.89
CA ALA A 269 -9.38 -4.61 -16.88
C ALA A 269 -10.78 -4.07 -16.55
N ARG A 270 -10.91 -2.75 -16.35
CA ARG A 270 -12.22 -2.09 -16.14
C ARG A 270 -13.15 -2.29 -17.34
N GLN A 271 -12.64 -2.25 -18.57
CA GLN A 271 -13.44 -2.52 -19.76
C GLN A 271 -13.93 -3.97 -19.82
N LYS A 272 -13.06 -4.95 -19.50
CA LYS A 272 -13.45 -6.37 -19.39
C LYS A 272 -14.53 -6.58 -18.32
N ILE A 273 -14.41 -5.94 -17.17
CA ILE A 273 -15.42 -6.01 -16.09
C ILE A 273 -16.76 -5.44 -16.56
N ARG A 274 -16.75 -4.29 -17.26
CA ARG A 274 -17.98 -3.69 -17.80
C ARG A 274 -18.64 -4.61 -18.82
N ALA A 275 -17.89 -5.12 -19.80
CA ALA A 275 -18.40 -6.01 -20.83
C ALA A 275 -18.97 -7.32 -20.25
N ALA A 276 -18.26 -7.93 -19.29
CA ALA A 276 -18.73 -9.13 -18.61
C ALA A 276 -19.99 -8.88 -17.75
N THR A 277 -20.09 -7.70 -17.13
CA THR A 277 -21.27 -7.31 -16.35
C THR A 277 -22.49 -7.07 -17.23
N GLU A 278 -22.33 -6.43 -18.39
CA GLU A 278 -23.44 -6.25 -19.33
C GLU A 278 -23.89 -7.60 -19.91
N LYS A 279 -22.95 -8.44 -20.34
CA LYS A 279 -23.27 -9.81 -20.81
C LYS A 279 -23.98 -10.65 -19.74
N GLU A 280 -23.54 -10.56 -18.48
CA GLU A 280 -24.22 -11.23 -17.35
C GLU A 280 -25.66 -10.74 -17.18
N LYS A 281 -25.92 -9.44 -17.34
CA LYS A 281 -27.25 -8.84 -17.21
C LYS A 281 -28.17 -9.27 -18.36
N GLU A 282 -27.72 -9.15 -19.60
CA GLU A 282 -28.47 -9.57 -20.80
C GLU A 282 -28.86 -11.06 -20.73
N LEU A 283 -27.93 -11.92 -20.31
CA LEU A 283 -28.21 -13.36 -20.19
C LEU A 283 -29.22 -13.68 -19.07
N LYS A 284 -29.20 -12.95 -17.96
CA LYS A 284 -30.20 -13.10 -16.89
C LYS A 284 -31.58 -12.61 -17.32
N GLU A 285 -31.65 -11.53 -18.09
CA GLU A 285 -32.92 -11.05 -18.67
C GLU A 285 -33.50 -12.11 -19.64
N ARG A 286 -32.68 -12.66 -20.54
CA ARG A 286 -33.08 -13.77 -21.41
C ARG A 286 -33.54 -15.00 -20.63
N GLN A 287 -32.83 -15.35 -19.55
CA GLN A 287 -33.21 -16.45 -18.67
C GLN A 287 -34.59 -16.23 -18.02
N ASN A 288 -34.84 -15.02 -17.53
CA ASN A 288 -36.12 -14.65 -16.92
C ASN A 288 -37.26 -14.65 -17.94
N ASP A 289 -37.01 -14.17 -19.15
CA ASP A 289 -38.04 -14.13 -20.19
C ASP A 289 -38.39 -15.54 -20.68
N MET A 290 -37.41 -16.43 -20.87
CA MET A 290 -37.67 -17.84 -21.13
C MET A 290 -38.45 -18.53 -20.00
N ALA A 291 -38.12 -18.23 -18.73
CA ALA A 291 -38.83 -18.79 -17.57
C ALA A 291 -40.32 -18.39 -17.57
N LYS A 292 -40.64 -17.15 -17.98
CA LYS A 292 -42.02 -16.69 -18.13
C LYS A 292 -42.74 -17.39 -19.28
N THR A 293 -42.07 -17.61 -20.42
CA THR A 293 -42.68 -18.24 -21.60
C THR A 293 -42.94 -19.74 -21.40
N MET A 294 -42.09 -20.45 -20.65
CA MET A 294 -42.19 -21.90 -20.43
C MET A 294 -42.95 -22.31 -19.16
N GLY A 295 -43.65 -21.37 -18.50
CA GLY A 295 -44.47 -21.68 -17.32
C GLY A 295 -43.70 -22.26 -16.13
N GLY A 296 -42.37 -22.09 -16.05
CA GLY A 296 -41.53 -22.58 -14.96
C GLY A 296 -40.84 -23.93 -15.19
N GLU A 297 -41.13 -24.67 -16.27
CA GLU A 297 -40.42 -25.91 -16.61
C GLU A 297 -39.14 -25.60 -17.41
N ILE A 298 -38.05 -25.33 -16.69
CA ILE A 298 -36.73 -24.99 -17.28
C ILE A 298 -35.80 -26.22 -17.31
N ALA A 299 -36.08 -27.22 -16.47
CA ALA A 299 -35.23 -28.41 -16.33
C ALA A 299 -35.31 -29.30 -17.57
N GLY A 300 -34.23 -29.33 -18.36
CA GLY A 300 -34.12 -30.15 -19.57
C GLY A 300 -34.07 -29.37 -20.88
N ASN A 301 -34.27 -28.05 -20.86
CA ASN A 301 -34.11 -27.22 -22.06
C ASN A 301 -32.62 -26.91 -22.32
N GLU A 302 -32.12 -27.36 -23.48
CA GLU A 302 -30.74 -27.16 -23.94
C GLU A 302 -30.35 -25.67 -24.04
N GLU A 303 -31.28 -24.82 -24.45
CA GLU A 303 -31.08 -23.36 -24.54
C GLU A 303 -30.95 -22.71 -23.14
N ALA A 304 -31.73 -23.18 -22.16
CA ALA A 304 -31.63 -22.72 -20.78
C ALA A 304 -30.32 -23.15 -20.11
N ASN A 305 -29.87 -24.37 -20.38
CA ASN A 305 -28.57 -24.86 -19.91
C ASN A 305 -27.41 -24.08 -20.54
N ASN A 306 -27.49 -23.77 -21.83
CA ASN A 306 -26.51 -22.96 -22.53
C ASN A 306 -26.42 -21.54 -21.92
N ILE A 307 -27.55 -20.89 -21.68
CA ILE A 307 -27.58 -19.56 -21.04
C ILE A 307 -26.98 -19.62 -19.63
N PHE A 308 -27.27 -20.66 -18.85
CA PHE A 308 -26.66 -20.85 -17.53
C PHE A 308 -25.13 -20.98 -17.60
N CYS A 309 -24.60 -21.78 -18.55
CA CYS A 309 -23.17 -21.90 -18.79
C CYS A 309 -22.54 -20.55 -19.15
N GLN A 310 -23.15 -19.79 -20.05
CA GLN A 310 -22.64 -18.47 -20.44
C GLN A 310 -22.66 -17.44 -19.30
N ILE A 311 -23.65 -17.52 -18.39
CA ILE A 311 -23.67 -16.67 -17.18
C ILE A 311 -22.49 -17.03 -16.28
N LYS A 312 -22.19 -18.32 -16.11
CA LYS A 312 -21.05 -18.77 -15.31
C LYS A 312 -19.73 -18.28 -15.90
N GLU A 313 -19.54 -18.42 -17.22
CA GLU A 313 -18.36 -17.91 -17.92
C GLU A 313 -18.21 -16.39 -17.77
N ALA A 314 -19.30 -15.63 -17.94
CA ALA A 314 -19.26 -14.17 -17.76
C ALA A 314 -18.84 -13.78 -16.33
N LYS A 315 -19.32 -14.51 -15.32
CA LYS A 315 -18.90 -14.32 -13.91
C LYS A 315 -17.42 -14.66 -13.70
N GLU A 316 -16.92 -15.73 -14.30
CA GLU A 316 -15.51 -16.12 -14.22
C GLU A 316 -14.60 -15.07 -14.88
N VAL A 317 -14.97 -14.58 -16.07
CA VAL A 317 -14.24 -13.51 -16.77
C VAL A 317 -14.22 -12.23 -15.94
N LYS A 318 -15.36 -11.86 -15.34
CA LYS A 318 -15.47 -10.69 -14.45
C LYS A 318 -14.58 -10.85 -13.22
N GLN A 319 -14.62 -12.01 -12.56
CA GLN A 319 -13.81 -12.29 -11.38
C GLN A 319 -12.32 -12.28 -11.70
N ALA A 320 -11.90 -12.88 -12.82
CA ALA A 320 -10.52 -12.87 -13.28
C ALA A 320 -10.02 -11.44 -13.54
N ALA A 321 -10.85 -10.60 -14.18
CA ALA A 321 -10.51 -9.21 -14.42
C ALA A 321 -10.45 -8.38 -13.12
N MET A 322 -11.32 -8.64 -12.15
CA MET A 322 -11.25 -8.01 -10.82
C MET A 322 -9.98 -8.42 -10.07
N ASN A 323 -9.64 -9.70 -10.05
CA ASN A 323 -8.41 -10.19 -9.40
C ASN A 323 -7.17 -9.53 -10.00
N GLY A 324 -7.15 -9.30 -11.31
CA GLY A 324 -6.08 -8.58 -12.00
C GLY A 324 -5.99 -7.08 -11.67
N MET A 325 -7.00 -6.47 -11.06
CA MET A 325 -6.94 -5.10 -10.52
C MET A 325 -6.43 -5.07 -9.08
N TRP A 326 -6.82 -6.04 -8.25
CA TRP A 326 -6.48 -6.10 -6.83
C TRP A 326 -5.11 -6.69 -6.52
N GLN A 327 -4.37 -7.17 -7.53
CA GLN A 327 -2.98 -7.59 -7.37
C GLN A 327 -2.00 -6.42 -7.21
N TYR A 328 -2.42 -5.16 -7.43
CA TYR A 328 -1.51 -4.01 -7.49
C TYR A 328 -1.72 -2.96 -6.38
N GLY A 329 -2.53 -3.25 -5.36
CA GLY A 329 -2.94 -2.29 -4.33
C GLY A 329 -2.69 -2.74 -2.89
#